data_AF-G3AC85-F1
#
_entry.id   AF-G3AC85-F1
#
_cell.length_a   1.000
_cell.length_b   1.000
_cell.length_c   1.000
_cell.angle_alpha   90.00
_cell.angle_beta   90.00
_cell.angle_gamma   90.00
#
_symmetry.space_group_name_H-M   'P 1'
#
loop_
_entity.id
_entity.type
_entity.pdbx_description
1 polymer ?
#
loop_
_entity_poly.entity_id
_entity_poly.type
_entity_poly.pdbx_seq_one_letter_code
_entity_poly.pdbx_strand_id
1 'polypeptide(L)'
;MKQKFRYSFAPVLAVAAMVASNVYAQNNAPVKVTAWGMHHGGQVVYKYDVQNSGTSPINRFVIGLNPAGTSAGALELSVAPNYTGTPFWLPPEAAHSPNGWGALMKYEEGSQTFGIEWIEAGYNKSLRPGTPQESGSPAIMNPPNSIPAGATWNQFSVILGKPDFAYVQGHATVEYSGDNIVVPIIKGDKQPPVVQMQGTATPAGVHYVIEPNLLIKDDVDPAPEHTTTLTRRDTATGGNVENLPAPKHLKQFRVTAFPGKTYTLTVTAQDASGNTGSASYSWSIPQKGAAR
;
A
#
# COMPACT_ATOMS: atom_id res chain seq x y z
N MET A 1 -13.36 -60.01 -39.54
CA MET A 1 -13.04 -58.84 -40.38
C MET A 1 -12.54 -57.72 -39.49
N LYS A 2 -11.29 -57.26 -39.69
CA LYS A 2 -10.65 -56.18 -38.94
C LYS A 2 -11.05 -54.84 -39.56
N GLN A 3 -11.65 -53.92 -38.82
CA GLN A 3 -11.90 -52.56 -39.28
C GLN A 3 -11.02 -51.57 -38.51
N LYS A 4 -10.29 -50.76 -39.29
CA LYS A 4 -9.19 -49.90 -38.86
C LYS A 4 -9.68 -48.59 -38.24
N PHE A 5 -8.93 -48.13 -37.25
CA PHE A 5 -8.96 -46.81 -36.62
C PHE A 5 -8.95 -45.64 -37.63
N ARG A 6 -9.70 -44.58 -37.31
CA ARG A 6 -9.29 -43.19 -37.55
C ARG A 6 -9.71 -42.34 -36.35
N TYR A 7 -8.75 -41.97 -35.51
CA TYR A 7 -8.92 -40.91 -34.52
C TYR A 7 -8.51 -39.60 -35.20
N SER A 8 -9.44 -38.65 -35.28
CA SER A 8 -9.15 -37.27 -35.62
C SER A 8 -8.67 -36.55 -34.36
N PHE A 9 -7.45 -36.02 -34.40
CA PHE A 9 -6.94 -35.07 -33.43
C PHE A 9 -7.19 -33.63 -33.94
N ALA A 10 -7.38 -32.72 -32.98
CA ALA A 10 -7.45 -31.25 -33.04
C ALA A 10 -8.88 -30.63 -33.20
N PRO A 11 -9.20 -29.54 -32.47
CA PRO A 11 -8.25 -28.49 -32.03
C PRO A 11 -8.23 -28.18 -30.52
N VAL A 12 -7.02 -28.15 -29.94
CA VAL A 12 -6.68 -27.27 -28.82
C VAL A 12 -6.29 -25.92 -29.44
N LEU A 13 -7.29 -25.09 -29.76
CA LEU A 13 -7.07 -23.75 -30.33
C LEU A 13 -8.21 -22.80 -29.92
N ALA A 14 -8.59 -22.86 -28.63
CA ALA A 14 -9.59 -21.95 -28.05
C ALA A 14 -9.11 -21.27 -26.76
N VAL A 15 -8.02 -21.73 -26.14
CA VAL A 15 -7.57 -21.20 -24.84
C VAL A 15 -6.61 -20.01 -25.00
N ALA A 16 -5.83 -19.92 -26.09
CA ALA A 16 -4.88 -18.82 -26.27
C ALA A 16 -5.52 -17.47 -26.67
N ALA A 17 -6.67 -17.48 -27.36
CA ALA A 17 -7.33 -16.26 -27.81
C ALA A 17 -8.03 -15.50 -26.65
N MET A 18 -8.60 -16.23 -25.68
CA MET A 18 -9.29 -15.61 -24.53
C MET A 18 -8.33 -14.95 -23.54
N VAL A 19 -7.10 -15.47 -23.41
CA VAL A 19 -6.08 -14.89 -22.51
C VAL A 19 -5.51 -13.59 -23.11
N ALA A 20 -5.28 -13.53 -24.42
CA ALA A 20 -4.74 -12.34 -25.08
C ALA A 20 -5.74 -11.17 -25.15
N SER A 21 -7.05 -11.44 -25.30
CA SER A 21 -8.08 -10.40 -25.32
C SER A 21 -8.26 -9.70 -23.96
N ASN A 22 -8.12 -10.43 -22.85
CA ASN A 22 -8.21 -9.87 -21.51
C ASN A 22 -7.07 -8.88 -21.22
N VAL A 23 -5.83 -9.21 -21.63
CA VAL A 23 -4.67 -8.33 -21.42
C VAL A 23 -4.77 -7.05 -22.24
N TYR A 24 -5.32 -7.11 -23.46
CA TYR A 24 -5.48 -5.93 -24.31
C TYR A 24 -6.61 -4.99 -23.87
N ALA A 25 -7.72 -5.54 -23.35
CA ALA A 25 -8.83 -4.75 -22.80
C ALA A 25 -8.46 -4.07 -21.47
N GLN A 26 -7.63 -4.72 -20.64
CA GLN A 26 -7.23 -4.20 -19.33
C GLN A 26 -6.28 -3.00 -19.42
N ASN A 27 -5.47 -2.88 -20.48
CA ASN A 27 -4.58 -1.74 -20.71
C ASN A 27 -5.30 -0.48 -21.24
N ASN A 28 -6.53 -0.62 -21.76
CA ASN A 28 -7.32 0.46 -22.35
C ASN A 28 -8.70 0.62 -21.68
N ALA A 29 -8.84 0.19 -20.42
CA ALA A 29 -10.09 0.39 -19.69
C ALA A 29 -10.48 1.89 -19.70
N PRO A 30 -11.77 2.22 -19.86
CA PRO A 30 -12.22 3.61 -19.91
C PRO A 30 -12.00 4.35 -18.58
N VAL A 31 -11.69 3.62 -17.52
CA VAL A 31 -11.42 4.16 -16.18
C VAL A 31 -10.07 3.64 -15.68
N LYS A 32 -9.30 4.53 -15.06
CA LYS A 32 -8.06 4.20 -14.33
C LYS A 32 -8.17 4.69 -12.89
N VAL A 33 -7.80 3.84 -11.94
CA VAL A 33 -7.73 4.18 -10.52
C VAL A 33 -6.28 4.03 -10.09
N THR A 34 -5.66 5.14 -9.67
CA THR A 34 -4.27 5.16 -9.17
C THR A 34 -4.30 5.46 -7.68
N ALA A 35 -3.46 4.77 -6.89
CA ALA A 35 -3.41 4.97 -5.44
C ALA A 35 -1.97 5.01 -4.90
N TRP A 36 -1.75 5.77 -3.84
CA TRP A 36 -0.48 5.82 -3.11
C TRP A 36 -0.71 6.11 -1.63
N GLY A 37 0.22 5.66 -0.78
CA GLY A 37 0.19 5.87 0.67
C GLY A 37 1.21 6.91 1.10
N MET A 38 0.95 7.59 2.22
CA MET A 38 1.92 8.46 2.89
C MET A 38 1.73 8.40 4.41
N HIS A 39 2.82 8.39 5.18
CA HIS A 39 2.76 8.56 6.62
C HIS A 39 2.62 10.04 6.98
N HIS A 40 1.65 10.37 7.82
CA HIS A 40 1.43 11.74 8.27
C HIS A 40 0.85 11.76 9.69
N GLY A 41 1.53 12.43 10.63
CA GLY A 41 1.02 12.62 11.99
C GLY A 41 0.77 11.32 12.78
N GLY A 42 1.51 10.24 12.48
CA GLY A 42 1.30 8.92 13.11
C GLY A 42 0.14 8.11 12.50
N GLN A 43 -0.41 8.58 11.39
CA GLN A 43 -1.41 7.88 10.58
C GLN A 43 -0.86 7.57 9.19
N VAL A 44 -1.56 6.72 8.45
CA VAL A 44 -1.31 6.45 7.04
C VAL A 44 -2.48 6.99 6.23
N VAL A 45 -2.18 7.81 5.22
CA VAL A 45 -3.18 8.37 4.31
C VAL A 45 -3.01 7.72 2.94
N TYR A 46 -4.03 6.99 2.49
CA TYR A 46 -4.12 6.45 1.14
C TYR A 46 -4.91 7.39 0.25
N LYS A 47 -4.30 7.91 -0.81
CA LYS A 47 -4.93 8.83 -1.77
C LYS A 47 -5.26 8.10 -3.06
N TYR A 48 -6.34 8.51 -3.72
CA TYR A 48 -6.80 7.97 -4.99
C TYR A 48 -7.00 9.06 -6.04
N ASP A 49 -6.49 8.78 -7.23
CA ASP A 49 -6.83 9.49 -8.46
C ASP A 49 -7.69 8.60 -9.35
N VAL A 50 -8.86 9.09 -9.73
CA VAL A 50 -9.79 8.39 -10.63
C VAL A 50 -9.86 9.15 -11.94
N GLN A 51 -9.34 8.54 -12.99
CA GLN A 51 -9.33 9.09 -14.35
C GLN A 51 -10.40 8.42 -15.19
N ASN A 52 -11.31 9.21 -15.76
CA ASN A 52 -12.31 8.78 -16.72
C ASN A 52 -11.84 9.14 -18.14
N SER A 53 -11.22 8.20 -18.85
CA SER A 53 -10.84 8.35 -20.27
C SER A 53 -11.95 7.90 -21.23
N GLY A 54 -13.11 7.54 -20.69
CA GLY A 54 -14.26 7.09 -21.45
C GLY A 54 -15.17 8.22 -21.95
N THR A 55 -16.35 7.82 -22.40
CA THR A 55 -17.42 8.68 -22.93
C THR A 55 -18.62 8.83 -21.99
N SER A 56 -18.70 8.01 -20.95
CA SER A 56 -19.80 8.01 -19.97
C SER A 56 -19.31 8.52 -18.61
N PRO A 57 -20.15 9.20 -17.81
CA PRO A 57 -19.78 9.65 -16.48
C PRO A 57 -19.58 8.49 -15.49
N ILE A 58 -18.78 8.70 -14.44
CA ILE A 58 -18.65 7.80 -13.29
C ILE A 58 -19.38 8.43 -12.10
N ASN A 59 -20.34 7.71 -11.53
CA ASN A 59 -21.12 8.17 -10.37
C ASN A 59 -20.76 7.42 -9.07
N ARG A 60 -20.01 6.33 -9.20
CA ARG A 60 -19.74 5.39 -8.13
C ARG A 60 -18.50 4.55 -8.42
N PHE A 61 -17.67 4.35 -7.41
CA PHE A 61 -16.64 3.31 -7.45
C PHE A 61 -16.41 2.70 -6.06
N VAL A 62 -16.05 1.43 -6.02
CA VAL A 62 -15.83 0.65 -4.80
C VAL A 62 -14.42 0.09 -4.83
N ILE A 63 -13.61 0.36 -3.81
CA ILE A 63 -12.32 -0.31 -3.61
C ILE A 63 -12.47 -1.47 -2.64
N GLY A 64 -11.65 -2.51 -2.80
CA GLY A 64 -11.56 -3.60 -1.82
C GLY A 64 -12.56 -4.74 -1.99
N LEU A 65 -13.51 -4.61 -2.91
CA LEU A 65 -14.50 -5.63 -3.22
C LEU A 65 -14.26 -6.20 -4.61
N ASN A 66 -13.96 -7.50 -4.66
CA ASN A 66 -13.80 -8.23 -5.90
C ASN A 66 -15.07 -9.06 -6.15
N PRO A 67 -15.85 -8.79 -7.22
CA PRO A 67 -17.08 -9.54 -7.43
C PRO A 67 -16.79 -11.03 -7.61
N ALA A 68 -17.57 -11.87 -6.93
CA ALA A 68 -17.41 -13.32 -6.92
C ALA A 68 -17.24 -13.89 -8.35
N GLY A 69 -16.10 -14.52 -8.62
CA GLY A 69 -15.82 -15.20 -9.90
C GLY A 69 -14.58 -14.72 -10.65
N THR A 70 -13.93 -13.64 -10.23
CA THR A 70 -12.62 -13.21 -10.75
C THR A 70 -11.50 -13.92 -9.99
N SER A 71 -10.91 -14.93 -10.62
CA SER A 71 -9.87 -15.82 -10.06
C SER A 71 -8.50 -15.15 -9.83
N ALA A 72 -8.46 -13.84 -9.59
CA ALA A 72 -7.23 -13.14 -9.27
C ALA A 72 -7.20 -12.92 -7.75
N GLY A 73 -6.29 -13.60 -7.06
CA GLY A 73 -6.06 -13.46 -5.61
C GLY A 73 -5.56 -12.07 -5.20
N ALA A 74 -6.36 -11.05 -5.48
CA ALA A 74 -6.13 -9.68 -5.06
C ALA A 74 -6.31 -9.57 -3.56
N LEU A 75 -5.51 -8.70 -2.96
CA LEU A 75 -5.69 -8.32 -1.57
C LEU A 75 -6.96 -7.48 -1.48
N GLU A 76 -7.99 -8.06 -0.88
CA GLU A 76 -9.17 -7.35 -0.46
C GLU A 76 -8.90 -6.62 0.86
N LEU A 77 -9.66 -5.55 1.11
CA LEU A 77 -9.46 -4.79 2.33
C LEU A 77 -9.88 -5.64 3.53
N SER A 78 -8.96 -5.78 4.48
CA SER A 78 -9.16 -6.56 5.72
C SER A 78 -9.00 -5.72 6.98
N VAL A 79 -8.33 -4.56 6.88
CA VAL A 79 -8.21 -3.59 7.97
C VAL A 79 -9.18 -2.43 7.77
N ALA A 80 -10.27 -2.44 8.52
CA ALA A 80 -11.29 -1.39 8.48
C ALA A 80 -10.86 -0.12 9.22
N PRO A 81 -11.19 1.07 8.69
CA PRO A 81 -11.08 2.32 9.45
C PRO A 81 -12.11 2.33 10.58
N ASN A 82 -11.66 2.04 11.80
CA ASN A 82 -12.37 2.28 13.07
C ASN A 82 -13.76 1.66 13.29
N TYR A 83 -14.11 0.43 12.84
CA TYR A 83 -15.37 -0.19 13.35
C TYR A 83 -15.63 -1.69 13.08
N THR A 84 -16.72 -2.16 13.69
CA THR A 84 -17.24 -3.53 13.84
C THR A 84 -18.55 -3.75 13.07
N GLY A 85 -18.49 -4.46 11.93
CA GLY A 85 -19.53 -5.40 11.46
C GLY A 85 -20.84 -4.89 10.83
N THR A 86 -21.12 -3.58 10.79
CA THR A 86 -22.30 -3.04 10.07
C THR A 86 -21.87 -2.01 9.02
N PRO A 87 -22.60 -1.83 7.91
CA PRO A 87 -22.34 -0.73 6.99
C PRO A 87 -22.60 0.63 7.66
N PHE A 88 -21.68 1.58 7.48
CA PHE A 88 -21.85 2.95 7.96
C PHE A 88 -21.06 3.92 7.07
N TRP A 89 -21.51 5.17 7.06
CA TRP A 89 -20.79 6.27 6.42
C TRP A 89 -19.50 6.57 7.17
N LEU A 90 -18.37 6.55 6.47
CA LEU A 90 -17.10 6.92 7.06
C LEU A 90 -17.13 8.42 7.40
N PRO A 91 -16.75 8.79 8.63
CA PRO A 91 -16.71 10.19 9.05
C PRO A 91 -15.55 10.91 8.33
N PRO A 92 -15.53 12.27 8.27
CA PRO A 92 -14.54 12.95 7.44
C PRO A 92 -13.12 12.76 8.00
N GLU A 93 -12.96 12.43 9.28
CA GLU A 93 -11.65 12.11 9.86
C GLU A 93 -11.09 10.76 9.39
N ALA A 94 -11.92 9.89 8.81
CA ALA A 94 -11.53 8.59 8.27
C ALA A 94 -11.48 8.57 6.74
N ALA A 95 -12.34 9.33 6.07
CA ALA A 95 -12.40 9.40 4.62
C ALA A 95 -12.64 10.83 4.12
N HIS A 96 -11.75 11.32 3.25
CA HIS A 96 -11.93 12.59 2.55
C HIS A 96 -12.39 12.34 1.12
N SER A 97 -13.25 13.24 0.62
CA SER A 97 -13.70 13.23 -0.77
C SER A 97 -14.00 14.64 -1.26
N PRO A 98 -14.06 14.85 -2.59
CA PRO A 98 -14.57 16.08 -3.18
C PRO A 98 -16.00 16.41 -2.71
N ASN A 99 -16.37 17.68 -2.80
CA ASN A 99 -17.74 18.11 -2.49
C ASN A 99 -18.76 17.31 -3.30
N GLY A 100 -19.78 16.79 -2.62
CA GLY A 100 -20.84 16.00 -3.26
C GLY A 100 -20.59 14.49 -3.32
N TRP A 101 -19.47 14.01 -2.78
CA TRP A 101 -19.18 12.59 -2.61
C TRP A 101 -19.15 12.20 -1.13
N GLY A 102 -19.37 10.93 -0.85
CA GLY A 102 -19.13 10.33 0.46
C GLY A 102 -18.63 8.89 0.34
N ALA A 103 -18.11 8.37 1.46
CA ALA A 103 -17.62 7.00 1.55
C ALA A 103 -18.51 6.15 2.46
N LEU A 104 -19.02 5.05 1.93
CA LEU A 104 -19.82 4.06 2.64
C LEU A 104 -18.99 2.77 2.76
N MET A 105 -18.80 2.28 3.98
CA MET A 105 -18.15 1.00 4.20
C MET A 105 -19.19 -0.13 4.16
N LYS A 106 -18.91 -1.23 3.46
CA LYS A 106 -19.81 -2.39 3.35
C LYS A 106 -19.03 -3.69 3.49
N TYR A 107 -19.46 -4.56 4.41
CA TYR A 107 -18.97 -5.94 4.48
C TYR A 107 -19.68 -6.80 3.45
N GLU A 108 -18.96 -7.77 2.88
CA GLU A 108 -19.62 -8.89 2.20
C GLU A 108 -20.27 -9.81 3.23
N GLU A 109 -21.44 -10.34 2.90
CA GLU A 109 -22.18 -11.22 3.80
C GLU A 109 -21.34 -12.45 4.17
N GLY A 110 -21.07 -12.62 5.47
CA GLY A 110 -20.24 -13.71 5.97
C GLY A 110 -18.73 -13.56 5.75
N SER A 111 -18.25 -12.43 5.23
CA SER A 111 -16.82 -12.16 5.03
C SER A 111 -16.21 -11.25 6.10
N GLN A 112 -14.89 -11.38 6.30
CA GLN A 112 -14.08 -10.41 7.04
C GLN A 112 -13.53 -9.29 6.14
N THR A 113 -13.72 -9.41 4.83
CA THR A 113 -13.36 -8.39 3.85
C THR A 113 -14.51 -7.39 3.64
N PHE A 114 -14.15 -6.18 3.22
CA PHE A 114 -15.11 -5.11 3.02
C PHE A 114 -14.73 -4.25 1.82
N GLY A 115 -15.73 -3.56 1.27
CA GLY A 115 -15.55 -2.52 0.28
C GLY A 115 -15.70 -1.13 0.90
N ILE A 116 -14.94 -0.17 0.39
CA ILE A 116 -15.22 1.25 0.58
C ILE A 116 -15.82 1.77 -0.72
N GLU A 117 -17.10 2.08 -0.65
CA GLU A 117 -17.89 2.57 -1.76
C GLU A 117 -17.94 4.09 -1.71
N TRP A 118 -17.35 4.72 -2.73
CA TRP A 118 -17.49 6.13 -2.99
C TRP A 118 -18.71 6.33 -3.88
N ILE A 119 -19.68 7.09 -3.40
CA ILE A 119 -20.87 7.46 -4.17
C ILE A 119 -21.08 8.96 -4.16
N GLU A 120 -21.79 9.45 -5.17
CA GLU A 120 -22.42 10.77 -5.10
C GLU A 120 -23.37 10.83 -3.90
N ALA A 121 -22.96 11.55 -2.87
CA ALA A 121 -23.72 11.80 -1.67
C ALA A 121 -23.28 13.14 -1.09
N GLY A 122 -24.23 14.04 -0.87
CA GLY A 122 -23.96 15.31 -0.21
C GLY A 122 -23.51 15.09 1.23
N TYR A 123 -22.19 15.11 1.47
CA TYR A 123 -21.59 14.90 2.78
C TYR A 123 -21.98 15.93 3.87
N ASN A 124 -22.78 16.94 3.53
CA ASN A 124 -23.14 18.02 4.43
C ASN A 124 -24.64 18.06 4.75
N LYS A 125 -25.06 17.23 5.71
CA LYS A 125 -25.93 17.64 6.83
C LYS A 125 -26.14 16.50 7.85
N SER A 126 -25.52 16.65 9.02
CA SER A 126 -25.89 16.02 10.29
C SER A 126 -25.73 14.49 10.41
N LEU A 127 -24.50 13.99 10.30
CA LEU A 127 -24.11 12.76 10.99
C LEU A 127 -23.93 13.07 12.48
N ARG A 128 -25.01 13.00 13.28
CA ARG A 128 -24.88 12.91 14.74
C ARG A 128 -24.65 11.44 15.10
N PRO A 129 -23.63 11.11 15.92
CA PRO A 129 -23.46 9.77 16.46
C PRO A 129 -24.70 9.33 17.26
N GLY A 130 -25.24 8.14 16.96
CA GLY A 130 -26.24 7.47 17.82
C GLY A 130 -27.71 7.50 17.36
N THR A 131 -28.04 7.87 16.13
CA THR A 131 -29.43 7.78 15.61
C THR A 131 -29.53 6.69 14.54
N PRO A 132 -30.50 5.75 14.64
CA PRO A 132 -30.78 4.79 13.57
C PRO A 132 -31.17 5.53 12.29
N GLN A 133 -30.43 5.29 11.20
CA GLN A 133 -30.72 5.87 9.88
C GLN A 133 -31.90 5.12 9.24
N GLU A 134 -33.13 5.52 9.57
CA GLU A 134 -34.30 5.16 8.76
C GLU A 134 -34.71 6.32 7.86
N SER A 135 -34.86 6.00 6.57
CA SER A 135 -35.64 6.66 5.51
C SER A 135 -35.88 8.17 5.63
N GLY A 136 -35.13 8.95 4.84
CA GLY A 136 -35.36 10.40 4.71
C GLY A 136 -34.13 11.24 4.35
N SER A 137 -33.22 10.74 3.51
CA SER A 137 -32.03 11.48 3.06
C SER A 137 -32.41 12.83 2.44
N PRO A 138 -31.76 13.96 2.80
CA PRO A 138 -32.08 15.26 2.24
C PRO A 138 -31.74 15.33 0.75
N ALA A 139 -32.66 15.88 -0.04
CA ALA A 139 -32.40 16.25 -1.43
C ALA A 139 -31.46 17.46 -1.49
N ILE A 140 -30.39 17.38 -2.29
CA ILE A 140 -29.63 18.56 -2.73
C ILE A 140 -30.00 18.83 -4.20
N MET A 141 -30.55 20.01 -4.46
CA MET A 141 -30.54 20.62 -5.80
C MET A 141 -29.21 21.36 -5.98
N ASN A 142 -28.22 20.72 -6.60
CA ASN A 142 -27.06 21.36 -7.23
C ASN A 142 -26.31 20.28 -8.04
N PRO A 143 -25.61 20.63 -9.14
CA PRO A 143 -25.46 19.80 -10.35
C PRO A 143 -24.80 18.43 -10.09
N PRO A 144 -24.97 17.46 -11.01
CA PRO A 144 -24.40 16.12 -10.87
C PRO A 144 -22.89 16.20 -10.66
N ASN A 145 -22.42 15.63 -9.55
CA ASN A 145 -21.00 15.52 -9.19
C ASN A 145 -20.36 14.27 -9.78
N SER A 146 -20.86 13.79 -10.91
CA SER A 146 -20.22 12.69 -11.59
C SER A 146 -18.82 13.08 -12.05
N ILE A 147 -17.91 12.11 -12.14
CA ILE A 147 -16.61 12.31 -12.79
C ILE A 147 -16.89 12.29 -14.30
N PRO A 148 -16.87 13.45 -15.00
CA PRO A 148 -17.29 13.50 -16.39
C PRO A 148 -16.32 12.75 -17.30
N ALA A 149 -16.79 12.42 -18.50
CA ALA A 149 -15.93 11.91 -19.56
C ALA A 149 -14.73 12.85 -19.80
N GLY A 150 -13.53 12.29 -19.86
CA GLY A 150 -12.27 13.03 -20.04
C GLY A 150 -11.72 13.70 -18.78
N ALA A 151 -12.38 13.58 -17.62
CA ALA A 151 -11.92 14.20 -16.38
C ALA A 151 -11.04 13.27 -15.54
N THR A 152 -10.15 13.89 -14.75
CA THR A 152 -9.46 13.23 -13.63
C THR A 152 -9.90 13.91 -12.35
N TRP A 153 -10.31 13.11 -11.37
CA TRP A 153 -10.64 13.59 -10.03
C TRP A 153 -9.62 13.05 -9.03
N ASN A 154 -9.13 13.96 -8.20
CA ASN A 154 -8.25 13.69 -7.08
C ASN A 154 -8.99 14.10 -5.78
N GLN A 155 -8.36 13.91 -4.61
CA GLN A 155 -8.91 14.21 -3.26
C GLN A 155 -9.72 13.10 -2.58
N PHE A 156 -9.90 11.94 -3.21
CA PHE A 156 -10.38 10.77 -2.49
C PHE A 156 -9.25 10.24 -1.60
N SER A 157 -9.49 10.06 -0.30
CA SER A 157 -8.49 9.45 0.57
C SER A 157 -9.08 8.72 1.77
N VAL A 158 -8.40 7.67 2.23
CA VAL A 158 -8.71 6.93 3.46
C VAL A 158 -7.56 7.05 4.45
N ILE A 159 -7.88 7.21 5.74
CA ILE A 159 -6.91 7.36 6.82
C ILE A 159 -6.95 6.12 7.72
N LEU A 160 -5.79 5.49 7.93
CA LEU A 160 -5.60 4.34 8.81
C LEU A 160 -4.61 4.63 9.94
N GLY A 161 -4.71 3.86 11.01
CA GLY A 161 -3.73 3.90 12.11
C GLY A 161 -2.44 3.13 11.83
N LYS A 162 -2.42 2.27 10.80
CA LYS A 162 -1.27 1.46 10.39
C LYS A 162 -1.28 1.23 8.88
N PRO A 163 -0.13 0.94 8.25
CA PRO A 163 -0.08 0.58 6.83
C PRO A 163 -0.88 -0.69 6.52
N ASP A 164 -1.65 -0.66 5.44
CA ASP A 164 -2.25 -1.82 4.78
C ASP A 164 -2.11 -1.64 3.26
N PHE A 165 -1.24 -2.44 2.65
CA PHE A 165 -0.92 -2.31 1.24
C PHE A 165 -2.08 -2.69 0.32
N ALA A 166 -3.12 -3.38 0.81
CA ALA A 166 -4.33 -3.67 0.02
C ALA A 166 -5.00 -2.39 -0.51
N TYR A 167 -4.81 -1.25 0.17
CA TYR A 167 -5.31 0.05 -0.27
C TYR A 167 -4.61 0.62 -1.53
N VAL A 168 -3.42 0.12 -1.88
CA VAL A 168 -2.65 0.51 -3.07
C VAL A 168 -2.45 -0.62 -4.07
N GLN A 169 -2.84 -1.85 -3.72
CA GLN A 169 -2.74 -3.02 -4.59
C GLN A 169 -4.02 -3.85 -4.46
N GLY A 170 -4.88 -3.78 -5.47
CA GLY A 170 -6.20 -4.41 -5.43
C GLY A 170 -7.01 -4.10 -6.68
N HIS A 171 -8.33 -4.15 -6.55
CA HIS A 171 -9.26 -3.78 -7.61
C HIS A 171 -10.23 -2.71 -7.13
N ALA A 172 -10.72 -1.94 -8.10
CA ALA A 172 -11.88 -1.09 -7.95
C ALA A 172 -12.99 -1.58 -8.88
N THR A 173 -14.22 -1.66 -8.37
CA THR A 173 -15.42 -1.81 -9.21
C THR A 173 -15.99 -0.43 -9.48
N VAL A 174 -16.18 -0.07 -10.74
CA VAL A 174 -16.64 1.25 -11.17
C VAL A 174 -17.97 1.11 -11.90
N GLU A 175 -18.95 1.93 -11.54
CA GLU A 175 -20.18 2.06 -12.31
C GLU A 175 -19.93 2.99 -13.51
N TYR A 176 -19.95 2.42 -14.70
CA TYR A 176 -19.65 3.11 -15.94
C TYR A 176 -20.65 2.72 -17.02
N SER A 177 -21.36 3.71 -17.57
CA SER A 177 -22.38 3.49 -18.62
C SER A 177 -23.54 2.56 -18.22
N GLY A 178 -23.84 2.46 -16.92
CA GLY A 178 -24.89 1.57 -16.37
C GLY A 178 -24.39 0.15 -16.04
N ASP A 179 -23.15 -0.19 -16.39
CA ASP A 179 -22.51 -1.46 -16.06
C ASP A 179 -21.49 -1.31 -14.94
N ASN A 180 -21.22 -2.40 -14.21
CA ASN A 180 -20.11 -2.47 -13.26
C ASN A 180 -18.88 -3.07 -13.96
N ILE A 181 -17.80 -2.30 -14.05
CA ILE A 181 -16.51 -2.78 -14.58
C ILE A 181 -15.49 -2.92 -13.44
N VAL A 182 -14.67 -3.96 -13.48
CA VAL A 182 -13.58 -4.17 -12.52
C VAL A 182 -12.27 -3.70 -13.14
N VAL A 183 -11.57 -2.78 -12.46
CA VAL A 183 -10.28 -2.26 -12.90
C VAL A 183 -9.23 -2.47 -11.80
N PRO A 184 -7.97 -2.80 -12.14
CA PRO A 184 -6.91 -2.88 -11.14
C PRO A 184 -6.58 -1.49 -10.60
N ILE A 185 -6.26 -1.42 -9.31
CA ILE A 185 -5.67 -0.23 -8.69
C ILE A 185 -4.20 -0.17 -9.11
N ILE A 186 -3.81 0.92 -9.77
CA ILE A 186 -2.45 1.17 -10.20
C ILE A 186 -1.69 1.82 -9.05
N LYS A 187 -0.62 1.18 -8.58
CA LYS A 187 0.28 1.78 -7.59
C LYS A 187 0.95 3.03 -8.19
N GLY A 188 0.62 4.19 -7.62
CA GLY A 188 1.05 5.51 -8.09
C GLY A 188 2.49 5.84 -7.70
N ASP A 189 2.85 5.53 -6.47
CA ASP A 189 4.21 5.68 -5.96
C ASP A 189 4.98 4.36 -6.09
N LYS A 190 6.07 4.41 -6.86
CA LYS A 190 6.93 3.25 -7.17
C LYS A 190 8.37 3.47 -6.74
N GLN A 191 8.70 4.65 -6.21
CA GLN A 191 10.07 4.97 -5.85
C GLN A 191 10.30 4.53 -4.41
N PRO A 192 11.35 3.75 -4.13
CA PRO A 192 11.67 3.44 -2.75
C PRO A 192 12.25 4.64 -2.01
N PRO A 193 12.09 4.69 -0.67
CA PRO A 193 12.78 5.66 0.15
C PRO A 193 14.28 5.64 -0.06
N VAL A 194 14.88 6.82 -0.25
CA VAL A 194 16.32 6.99 -0.28
C VAL A 194 16.85 6.97 1.14
N VAL A 195 17.58 5.90 1.48
CA VAL A 195 18.27 5.75 2.76
C VAL A 195 19.75 6.03 2.54
N GLN A 196 20.32 6.96 3.30
CA GLN A 196 21.74 7.24 3.34
C GLN A 196 22.24 7.12 4.76
N MET A 197 23.36 6.43 4.95
CA MET A 197 23.93 6.24 6.26
C MET A 197 25.44 6.39 6.23
N GLN A 198 25.94 7.18 7.17
CA GLN A 198 27.35 7.29 7.52
C GLN A 198 27.46 7.20 9.04
N GLY A 199 28.67 7.22 9.57
CA GLY A 199 28.83 7.26 11.02
C GLY A 199 30.27 7.25 11.48
N THR A 200 30.44 7.43 12.78
CA THR A 200 31.71 7.27 13.48
C THR A 200 31.58 6.19 14.55
N ALA A 201 32.69 5.51 14.81
CA ALA A 201 32.81 4.52 15.88
C ALA A 201 34.03 4.86 16.73
N THR A 202 33.79 5.34 17.96
CA THR A 202 34.85 5.84 18.85
C THR A 202 35.05 4.86 20.02
N PRO A 203 36.29 4.42 20.29
CA PRO A 203 36.58 3.60 21.47
C PRO A 203 36.24 4.32 22.78
N ALA A 204 35.61 3.61 23.72
CA ALA A 204 35.23 4.10 25.05
C ALA A 204 35.37 2.97 26.10
N GLY A 205 36.59 2.73 26.56
CA GLY A 205 36.89 1.63 27.49
C GLY A 205 36.66 0.26 26.84
N VAL A 206 35.75 -0.54 27.42
CA VAL A 206 35.37 -1.87 26.88
C VAL A 206 34.25 -1.80 25.82
N HIS A 207 33.80 -0.59 25.46
CA HIS A 207 32.76 -0.36 24.48
C HIS A 207 33.25 0.51 23.32
N TYR A 208 32.47 0.55 22.25
CA TYR A 208 32.50 1.61 21.23
C TYR A 208 31.22 2.43 21.34
N VAL A 209 31.36 3.73 21.19
CA VAL A 209 30.25 4.66 20.98
C VAL A 209 30.08 4.85 19.48
N ILE A 210 28.87 4.57 18.98
CA ILE A 210 28.53 4.68 17.57
C ILE A 210 27.58 5.85 17.40
N GLU A 211 27.92 6.75 16.49
CA GLU A 211 27.13 7.94 16.14
C GLU A 211 26.82 7.87 14.64
N PRO A 212 25.74 7.19 14.23
CA PRO A 212 25.37 7.14 12.84
C PRO A 212 24.70 8.47 12.43
N ASN A 213 25.03 8.94 11.24
CA ASN A 213 24.33 10.00 10.56
C ASN A 213 23.41 9.36 9.51
N LEU A 214 22.11 9.32 9.82
CA LEU A 214 21.08 8.70 9.02
C LEU A 214 20.20 9.77 8.36
N LEU A 215 20.05 9.68 7.05
CA LEU A 215 19.06 10.44 6.29
C LEU A 215 18.13 9.45 5.60
N ILE A 216 16.83 9.61 5.85
CA ILE A 216 15.76 8.93 5.12
C ILE A 216 14.96 10.02 4.43
N LYS A 217 14.81 9.90 3.11
CA LYS A 217 14.00 10.82 2.30
C LYS A 217 13.20 10.02 1.31
N ASP A 218 11.97 10.42 1.09
CA ASP A 218 11.10 9.89 0.05
C ASP A 218 10.37 11.05 -0.65
N ASP A 219 9.89 10.84 -1.88
CA ASP A 219 9.27 11.89 -2.70
C ASP A 219 7.76 12.02 -2.46
N VAL A 220 7.10 10.95 -2.00
CA VAL A 220 5.66 10.90 -1.75
C VAL A 220 5.35 10.81 -0.27
N ASP A 221 6.10 9.99 0.47
CA ASP A 221 5.92 9.72 1.87
C ASP A 221 6.87 10.57 2.74
N PRO A 222 6.39 11.62 3.44
CA PRO A 222 7.29 12.49 4.18
C PRO A 222 7.91 11.84 5.43
N ALA A 223 7.43 10.67 5.86
CA ALA A 223 7.91 10.00 7.07
C ALA A 223 7.88 8.46 6.97
N PRO A 224 8.67 7.83 6.07
CA PRO A 224 8.69 6.38 5.93
C PRO A 224 9.00 5.67 7.26
N GLU A 225 8.31 4.56 7.53
CA GLU A 225 8.63 3.70 8.66
C GLU A 225 10.02 3.08 8.45
N HIS A 226 10.75 2.81 9.54
CA HIS A 226 12.05 2.18 9.42
C HIS A 226 12.32 1.17 10.52
N THR A 227 13.12 0.17 10.18
CA THR A 227 13.60 -0.87 11.09
C THR A 227 15.11 -0.94 11.00
N THR A 228 15.74 -1.46 12.06
CA THR A 228 17.19 -1.58 12.12
C THR A 228 17.64 -2.97 12.53
N THR A 229 18.70 -3.45 11.91
CA THR A 229 19.39 -4.67 12.32
C THR A 229 20.85 -4.35 12.62
N LEU A 230 21.38 -5.00 13.65
CA LEU A 230 22.79 -4.92 14.00
C LEU A 230 23.37 -6.32 13.96
N THR A 231 24.44 -6.48 13.21
CA THR A 231 25.12 -7.76 13.07
C THR A 231 26.59 -7.65 13.41
N ARG A 232 27.19 -8.78 13.75
CA ARG A 232 28.61 -8.94 14.02
C ARG A 232 29.15 -10.16 13.31
N ARG A 233 30.37 -10.07 12.79
CA ARG A 233 31.11 -11.20 12.21
C ARG A 233 32.61 -11.09 12.44
N ASP A 234 33.34 -12.18 12.25
CA ASP A 234 34.80 -12.17 12.25
C ASP A 234 35.36 -11.37 11.08
N THR A 235 36.23 -10.39 11.37
CA THR A 235 36.85 -9.55 10.34
C THR A 235 37.78 -10.36 9.44
N ALA A 236 38.55 -11.30 10.00
CA ALA A 236 39.57 -12.03 9.26
C ALA A 236 38.99 -13.14 8.36
N THR A 237 37.98 -13.85 8.84
CA THR A 237 37.41 -15.01 8.14
C THR A 237 36.12 -14.69 7.41
N GLY A 238 35.48 -13.55 7.72
CA GLY A 238 34.14 -13.24 7.23
C GLY A 238 33.11 -14.27 7.68
N GLY A 239 33.39 -15.02 8.75
CA GLY A 239 32.61 -16.15 9.24
C GLY A 239 31.16 -15.80 9.62
N ASN A 240 30.50 -16.71 10.32
CA ASN A 240 29.07 -16.63 10.60
C ASN A 240 28.64 -15.25 11.13
N VAL A 241 27.53 -14.76 10.57
CA VAL A 241 26.90 -13.51 10.96
C VAL A 241 26.04 -13.76 12.20
N GLU A 242 26.33 -13.03 13.27
CA GLU A 242 25.56 -13.05 14.50
C GLU A 242 24.63 -11.84 14.55
N ASN A 243 23.34 -12.08 14.82
CA ASN A 243 22.37 -11.02 15.04
C ASN A 243 22.48 -10.51 16.47
N LEU A 244 22.68 -9.21 16.63
CA LEU A 244 22.70 -8.53 17.92
C LEU A 244 21.37 -7.81 18.15
N PRO A 245 21.03 -7.48 19.40
CA PRO A 245 19.90 -6.61 19.69
C PRO A 245 20.01 -5.30 18.92
N ALA A 246 18.95 -4.95 18.18
CA ALA A 246 18.90 -3.71 17.44
C ALA A 246 18.94 -2.50 18.40
N PRO A 247 19.67 -1.42 18.05
CA PRO A 247 19.69 -0.22 18.86
C PRO A 247 18.32 0.46 18.89
N LYS A 248 17.85 0.85 20.08
CA LYS A 248 16.58 1.60 20.24
C LYS A 248 16.67 3.05 19.77
N HIS A 249 17.88 3.62 19.74
CA HIS A 249 18.14 4.99 19.37
C HIS A 249 19.26 5.07 18.35
N LEU A 250 19.00 5.72 17.22
CA LEU A 250 19.94 5.89 16.11
C LEU A 250 20.66 7.24 16.14
N LYS A 251 20.59 8.00 17.24
CA LYS A 251 21.45 9.18 17.43
C LYS A 251 22.81 8.78 17.96
N GLN A 252 22.82 7.86 18.92
CA GLN A 252 24.02 7.33 19.53
C GLN A 252 23.66 6.01 20.24
N PHE A 253 24.52 5.00 20.12
CA PHE A 253 24.40 3.77 20.89
C PHE A 253 25.77 3.18 21.22
N ARG A 254 25.79 2.22 22.16
CA ARG A 254 27.01 1.55 22.61
C ARG A 254 27.01 0.08 22.23
N VAL A 255 28.20 -0.42 21.95
CA VAL A 255 28.43 -1.82 21.57
C VAL A 255 29.64 -2.32 22.34
N THR A 256 29.54 -3.49 22.95
CA THR A 256 30.69 -4.12 23.62
C THR A 256 31.76 -4.46 22.58
N ALA A 257 33.01 -4.11 22.90
CA ALA A 257 34.13 -4.28 22.01
C ALA A 257 34.62 -5.73 22.00
N PHE A 258 34.56 -6.38 20.84
CA PHE A 258 35.19 -7.68 20.61
C PHE A 258 36.27 -7.51 19.55
N PRO A 259 37.57 -7.60 19.90
CA PRO A 259 38.67 -7.48 18.97
C PRO A 259 38.56 -8.43 17.77
N GLY A 260 38.89 -7.94 16.58
CA GLY A 260 38.82 -8.69 15.34
C GLY A 260 37.41 -8.95 14.81
N LYS A 261 36.41 -8.22 15.31
CA LYS A 261 35.04 -8.30 14.82
C LYS A 261 34.69 -7.07 13.99
N THR A 262 33.93 -7.29 12.93
CA THR A 262 33.27 -6.26 12.15
C THR A 262 31.80 -6.24 12.50
N TYR A 263 31.27 -5.06 12.73
CA TYR A 263 29.87 -4.81 13.01
C TYR A 263 29.26 -4.10 11.81
N THR A 264 28.03 -4.45 11.50
CA THR A 264 27.24 -3.81 10.43
C THR A 264 25.89 -3.41 11.00
N LEU A 265 25.62 -2.11 11.03
CA LEU A 265 24.28 -1.57 11.23
C LEU A 265 23.60 -1.47 9.87
N THR A 266 22.40 -2.00 9.73
CA THR A 266 21.56 -1.83 8.53
C THR A 266 20.26 -1.17 8.93
N VAL A 267 19.86 -0.15 8.17
CA VAL A 267 18.57 0.53 8.30
C VAL A 267 17.78 0.25 7.04
N THR A 268 16.55 -0.23 7.20
CA THR A 268 15.59 -0.45 6.12
C THR A 268 14.40 0.46 6.35
N ALA A 269 14.09 1.32 5.38
CA ALA A 269 12.91 2.16 5.38
C ALA A 269 11.85 1.60 4.43
N GLN A 270 10.58 1.72 4.80
CA GLN A 270 9.42 1.34 4.01
C GLN A 270 8.41 2.48 3.98
N ASP A 271 8.02 2.91 2.78
CA ASP A 271 6.92 3.87 2.64
C ASP A 271 5.56 3.20 2.83
N ALA A 272 4.52 4.01 2.98
CA ALA A 272 3.13 3.55 3.11
C ALA A 272 2.57 2.88 1.83
N SER A 273 3.23 3.07 0.69
CA SER A 273 2.93 2.39 -0.57
C SER A 273 3.57 0.98 -0.62
N GLY A 274 4.45 0.64 0.31
CA GLY A 274 5.17 -0.62 0.45
C GLY A 274 6.50 -0.71 -0.28
N ASN A 275 7.03 0.36 -0.90
CA ASN A 275 8.39 0.31 -1.45
C ASN A 275 9.42 0.35 -0.32
N THR A 276 10.58 -0.29 -0.53
CA THR A 276 11.61 -0.42 0.52
C THR A 276 12.99 0.00 0.04
N GLY A 277 13.68 0.79 0.86
CA GLY A 277 15.06 1.21 0.66
C GLY A 277 15.92 0.85 1.86
N SER A 278 17.23 0.70 1.66
CA SER A 278 18.13 0.36 2.77
C SER A 278 19.53 0.91 2.60
N ALA A 279 20.22 1.12 3.73
CA ALA A 279 21.64 1.46 3.78
C ALA A 279 22.32 0.78 4.97
N SER A 280 23.64 0.58 4.86
CA SER A 280 24.45 -0.04 5.90
C SER A 280 25.69 0.79 6.24
N TYR A 281 26.09 0.74 7.50
CA TYR A 281 27.31 1.33 8.03
C TYR A 281 28.07 0.27 8.80
N SER A 282 29.35 0.11 8.48
CA SER A 282 30.19 -0.94 9.04
C SER A 282 31.45 -0.36 9.67
N TRP A 283 31.84 -0.92 10.80
CA TRP A 283 33.09 -0.61 11.47
C TRP A 283 33.74 -1.89 12.00
N SER A 284 35.06 -1.88 12.10
CA SER A 284 35.84 -3.01 12.58
C SER A 284 36.58 -2.63 13.86
N ILE A 285 36.58 -3.55 14.82
CA ILE A 285 37.38 -3.42 16.03
C ILE A 285 38.70 -4.14 15.77
N PRO A 286 39.84 -3.44 15.79
CA PRO A 286 41.13 -4.06 15.49
C PRO A 286 41.47 -5.16 16.51
N GLN A 287 42.23 -6.16 16.05
CA GLN A 287 42.81 -7.16 16.94
C GLN A 287 43.76 -6.50 17.94
N LYS A 288 43.78 -6.99 19.19
CA LYS A 288 44.69 -6.49 20.21
C LYS A 288 46.13 -6.81 19.77
N GLY A 289 46.93 -5.78 19.48
CA GLY A 289 48.30 -5.92 18.97
C GLY A 289 48.49 -5.61 17.47
N ALA A 290 47.45 -5.17 16.76
CA ALA A 290 47.53 -4.77 15.36
C ALA A 290 47.90 -3.29 15.12
N ALA A 291 48.44 -2.59 16.12
CA ALA A 291 49.00 -1.24 15.92
C ALA A 291 50.35 -1.37 15.20
N ARG A 292 50.42 -0.86 13.97
CA ARG A 292 51.67 -0.48 13.31
C ARG A 292 52.05 0.92 13.76
#